data_AF-A0A5N7XFT5-F1
#
_entry.id   AF-A0A5N7XFT5-F1
#
_cell.length_a   1.000
_cell.length_b   1.000
_cell.length_c   1.000
_cell.angle_alpha   90.00
_cell.angle_beta   90.00
_cell.angle_gamma   90.00
#
_symmetry.space_group_name_H-M   'P 1'
#
loop_
_entity.id
_entity.type
_entity.pdbx_description
1 polymer ?
#
loop_
_entity_poly.entity_id
_entity_poly.type
_entity_poly.pdbx_seq_one_letter_code
_entity_poly.pdbx_strand_id
1 'polypeptide(L)'
;MPDTFQDDFFADELPPPGDGTGKAQPEEAPQADDPGERKPGRGAIALAPAAAQYQELAAQLPSLLRLGVSTWSYPGWEGLVWDGAYDSSVLAKKGLTAYHQHPLLRTVCVDRSFWRPLTVSQYGAFAAQVDDDFRFVVKCPAGITDAQVRSEDGKPHEANPAFLDPGLAIEHFVEPTLEGLGSKLGVLVFQLSPLPWSLLSRPGLLMDKLGLLLAAVRLALQTHPQVIVAVEVRDPELLTSELTRTLKTHGATFCLGLHGKMPPIEAQLDMLRALWPGPLVCRWNLNRLFGAYGYADAQKKHEPFSEIRSEDLHTRERLARTIAGITGAGQPAFVTVSNDAEGCAPRSIALLAQALASLAGPGPDKHPRSPS
;
A
#
# COMPACT_ATOMS: atom_id res chain seq x y z
N MET A 1 -13.52 -19.15 -34.23
CA MET A 1 -12.87 -19.84 -33.10
C MET A 1 -12.43 -18.78 -32.09
N PRO A 2 -13.29 -18.35 -31.15
CA PRO A 2 -12.87 -17.51 -30.05
C PRO A 2 -13.28 -18.15 -28.72
N ASP A 3 -12.34 -18.73 -27.96
CA ASP A 3 -12.63 -19.11 -26.56
C ASP A 3 -11.41 -19.49 -25.72
N THR A 4 -10.18 -19.15 -26.14
CA THR A 4 -8.97 -19.58 -25.41
C THR A 4 -8.26 -18.47 -24.63
N PHE A 5 -8.77 -17.23 -24.63
CA PHE A 5 -8.13 -16.11 -23.92
C PHE A 5 -8.76 -15.78 -22.55
N GLN A 6 -9.91 -16.39 -22.21
CA GLN A 6 -10.65 -16.08 -20.97
C GLN A 6 -10.36 -17.05 -19.81
N ASP A 7 -10.05 -18.33 -20.09
CA ASP A 7 -10.06 -19.36 -19.04
C ASP A 7 -8.80 -19.42 -18.15
N ASP A 8 -7.63 -18.98 -18.64
CA ASP A 8 -6.39 -19.01 -17.83
C ASP A 8 -6.30 -17.86 -16.79
N PHE A 9 -7.25 -16.92 -16.81
CA PHE A 9 -7.30 -15.78 -15.88
C PHE A 9 -7.89 -16.13 -14.49
N PHE A 10 -8.56 -17.28 -14.31
CA PHE A 10 -9.43 -17.53 -13.13
C PHE A 10 -9.26 -18.90 -12.42
N ALA A 11 -8.04 -19.28 -12.03
CA ALA A 11 -7.79 -20.48 -11.23
C ALA A 11 -8.06 -20.22 -9.73
N ASP A 12 -8.68 -21.20 -9.07
CA ASP A 12 -9.03 -21.18 -7.63
C ASP A 12 -7.81 -21.23 -6.69
N GLU A 13 -6.64 -21.63 -7.20
CA GLU A 13 -5.43 -21.73 -6.40
C GLU A 13 -4.78 -20.36 -6.23
N LEU A 14 -4.45 -20.00 -4.98
CA LEU A 14 -3.71 -18.78 -4.70
C LEU A 14 -2.41 -18.80 -5.51
N PRO A 15 -2.18 -17.84 -6.43
CA PRO A 15 -0.94 -17.79 -7.19
C PRO A 15 0.24 -17.66 -6.22
N PRO A 16 1.43 -18.17 -6.59
CA PRO A 16 2.63 -18.02 -5.79
C PRO A 16 2.84 -16.54 -5.42
N PRO A 17 3.43 -16.24 -4.25
CA PRO A 17 3.78 -14.86 -3.90
C PRO A 17 4.52 -14.25 -5.09
N GLY A 18 4.01 -13.13 -5.62
CA GLY A 18 4.62 -12.49 -6.78
C GLY A 18 6.10 -12.28 -6.50
N ASP A 19 6.94 -12.91 -7.32
CA ASP A 19 8.37 -12.73 -7.26
C ASP A 19 8.63 -11.24 -7.42
N GLY A 20 9.15 -10.61 -6.37
CA GLY A 20 10.01 -9.45 -6.57
C GLY A 20 11.08 -9.94 -7.53
N THR A 21 11.07 -9.42 -8.76
CA THR A 21 11.77 -10.00 -9.91
C THR A 21 13.22 -10.35 -9.55
N GLY A 22 13.46 -11.65 -9.42
CA GLY A 22 14.76 -12.23 -9.11
C GLY A 22 14.67 -13.75 -9.27
N LYS A 23 14.74 -14.22 -10.52
CA LYS A 23 14.92 -15.65 -10.83
C LYS A 23 16.21 -16.13 -10.17
N ALA A 24 16.12 -16.89 -9.08
CA ALA A 24 17.24 -17.67 -8.59
C ALA A 24 17.39 -18.92 -9.47
N GLN A 25 18.46 -18.97 -10.27
CA GLN A 25 18.90 -20.22 -10.89
C GLN A 25 19.58 -21.10 -9.83
N PRO A 26 19.48 -22.44 -9.94
CA PRO A 26 20.04 -23.36 -8.97
C PRO A 26 21.55 -23.50 -9.21
N GLU A 27 22.37 -23.17 -8.22
CA GLU A 27 23.80 -23.47 -8.25
C GLU A 27 24.19 -24.31 -7.03
N GLU A 28 24.97 -25.36 -7.31
CA GLU A 28 25.33 -26.46 -6.41
C GLU A 28 26.10 -26.01 -5.16
N ALA A 29 25.86 -26.74 -4.08
CA ALA A 29 26.42 -26.52 -2.76
C ALA A 29 27.96 -26.68 -2.69
N PRO A 30 28.58 -25.98 -1.73
CA PRO A 30 29.54 -26.63 -0.85
C PRO A 30 29.10 -26.56 0.62
N GLN A 31 29.14 -27.70 1.29
CA GLN A 31 28.94 -27.86 2.73
C GLN A 31 30.06 -27.20 3.55
N ALA A 32 29.70 -26.54 4.66
CA ALA A 32 30.18 -26.89 6.00
C ALA A 32 29.50 -26.05 7.12
N ASP A 33 28.91 -26.81 8.05
CA ASP A 33 28.66 -26.63 9.50
C ASP A 33 27.74 -25.53 10.10
N ASP A 34 26.74 -26.06 10.84
CA ASP A 34 25.68 -25.47 11.67
C ASP A 34 26.21 -24.96 13.04
N PRO A 35 25.49 -24.08 13.78
CA PRO A 35 24.47 -24.59 14.70
C PRO A 35 23.20 -23.71 14.83
N GLY A 36 22.03 -24.30 14.55
CA GLY A 36 20.74 -23.88 15.09
C GLY A 36 19.56 -23.84 14.13
N GLU A 37 19.23 -24.95 13.45
CA GLU A 37 17.91 -25.09 12.80
C GLU A 37 16.77 -25.05 13.85
N ARG A 38 16.24 -23.85 14.08
CA ARG A 38 14.98 -23.66 14.82
C ARG A 38 13.82 -24.06 13.90
N LYS A 39 13.19 -25.19 14.22
CA LYS A 39 12.08 -25.77 13.45
C LYS A 39 10.91 -24.79 13.29
N PRO A 40 10.30 -24.67 12.11
CA PRO A 40 9.10 -23.86 11.91
C PRO A 40 7.94 -24.44 12.72
N GLY A 41 7.27 -23.58 13.50
CA GLY A 41 6.10 -23.96 14.28
C GLY A 41 4.93 -24.33 13.36
N ARG A 42 4.49 -25.60 13.38
CA ARG A 42 3.29 -26.08 12.64
C ARG A 42 1.95 -25.57 13.22
N GLY A 43 1.96 -24.46 13.96
CA GLY A 43 0.81 -23.88 14.66
C GLY A 43 0.22 -22.65 13.96
N ALA A 44 -0.82 -22.08 14.59
CA ALA A 44 -1.25 -20.72 14.31
C ALA A 44 -0.07 -19.76 14.47
N ILE A 45 0.06 -18.78 13.57
CA ILE A 45 1.10 -17.75 13.68
C ILE A 45 0.67 -16.81 14.80
N ALA A 46 1.55 -16.58 15.77
CA ALA A 46 1.29 -15.69 16.88
C ALA A 46 2.11 -14.40 16.77
N LEU A 47 1.59 -13.33 17.39
CA LEU A 47 2.25 -12.03 17.45
C LEU A 47 3.50 -12.14 18.34
N ALA A 48 4.62 -11.57 17.85
CA ALA A 48 5.84 -11.47 18.64
C ALA A 48 5.58 -10.74 19.99
N PRO A 49 6.01 -11.29 21.15
CA PRO A 49 5.80 -10.65 22.45
C PRO A 49 6.35 -9.23 22.55
N ALA A 50 7.43 -8.93 21.82
CA ALA A 50 8.03 -7.59 21.77
C ALA A 50 7.07 -6.52 21.23
N ALA A 51 6.04 -6.87 20.46
CA ALA A 51 5.04 -5.92 19.96
C ALA A 51 4.24 -5.23 21.08
N ALA A 52 4.17 -5.85 22.27
CA ALA A 52 3.50 -5.26 23.44
C ALA A 52 4.10 -3.90 23.86
N GLN A 53 5.38 -3.65 23.55
CA GLN A 53 6.04 -2.37 23.85
C GLN A 53 5.36 -1.16 23.15
N TYR A 54 4.58 -1.40 22.09
CA TYR A 54 3.93 -0.34 21.32
C TYR A 54 2.52 0.02 21.80
N GLN A 55 2.00 -0.62 22.86
CA GLN A 55 0.64 -0.37 23.36
C GLN A 55 0.43 1.09 23.79
N GLU A 56 1.35 1.63 24.60
CA GLU A 56 1.25 3.02 25.08
C GLU A 56 1.39 4.04 23.94
N LEU A 57 2.24 3.74 22.94
CA LEU A 57 2.38 4.59 21.76
C LEU A 57 1.11 4.56 20.92
N ALA A 58 0.53 3.38 20.67
CA ALA A 58 -0.69 3.22 19.91
C ALA A 58 -1.87 4.00 20.52
N ALA A 59 -1.98 4.01 21.86
CA ALA A 59 -3.02 4.74 22.58
C ALA A 59 -2.94 6.28 22.41
N GLN A 60 -1.77 6.81 22.04
CA GLN A 60 -1.57 8.25 21.77
C GLN A 60 -1.90 8.63 20.32
N LEU A 61 -2.05 7.66 19.41
CA LEU A 61 -2.30 7.94 18.00
C LEU A 61 -3.77 8.31 17.75
N PRO A 62 -4.05 9.17 16.75
CA PRO A 62 -5.42 9.49 16.36
C PRO A 62 -6.22 8.23 15.99
N SER A 63 -7.45 8.10 16.49
CA SER A 63 -8.30 6.93 16.22
C SER A 63 -8.63 6.74 14.73
N LEU A 64 -8.65 7.83 13.97
CA LEU A 64 -8.88 7.87 12.52
C LEU A 64 -7.64 7.50 11.68
N LEU A 65 -6.46 7.35 12.30
CA LEU A 65 -5.24 6.92 11.64
C LEU A 65 -5.16 5.39 11.57
N ARG A 66 -4.85 4.88 10.39
CA ARG A 66 -4.51 3.48 10.14
C ARG A 66 -3.13 3.39 9.48
N LEU A 67 -2.18 2.86 10.24
CA LEU A 67 -0.84 2.54 9.75
C LEU A 67 -0.78 1.05 9.38
N GLY A 68 -0.03 0.74 8.34
CA GLY A 68 0.10 -0.61 7.85
C GLY A 68 1.23 -0.77 6.84
N VAL A 69 1.36 -1.99 6.30
CA VAL A 69 2.40 -2.35 5.35
C VAL A 69 1.85 -2.53 3.95
N SER A 70 2.72 -2.47 2.93
CA SER A 70 2.33 -2.75 1.54
C SER A 70 2.09 -4.25 1.26
N THR A 71 2.68 -5.14 2.07
CA THR A 71 2.42 -6.59 2.11
C THR A 71 3.00 -7.17 3.40
N TRP A 72 2.51 -8.32 3.88
CA TRP A 72 2.79 -8.84 5.22
C TRP A 72 3.57 -10.16 5.25
N SER A 73 4.04 -10.67 4.11
CA SER A 73 4.58 -12.05 4.03
C SER A 73 6.11 -12.13 4.15
N TYR A 74 6.73 -11.29 4.97
CA TYR A 74 8.19 -11.21 5.10
C TYR A 74 8.72 -12.00 6.32
N PRO A 75 9.56 -13.04 6.11
CA PRO A 75 10.17 -13.80 7.20
C PRO A 75 11.06 -12.97 8.13
N GLY A 76 11.77 -11.96 7.60
CA GLY A 76 12.69 -11.13 8.40
C GLY A 76 12.03 -10.24 9.46
N TRP A 77 10.71 -10.30 9.62
CA TRP A 77 10.00 -9.68 10.75
C TRP A 77 9.86 -10.61 11.96
N GLU A 78 10.55 -11.74 11.99
CA GLU A 78 10.73 -12.56 13.19
C GLU A 78 11.15 -11.67 14.39
N GLY A 79 10.48 -11.86 15.52
CA GLY A 79 10.69 -11.06 16.73
C GLY A 79 10.11 -9.64 16.69
N LEU A 80 9.67 -9.16 15.52
CA LEU A 80 8.99 -7.86 15.37
C LEU A 80 7.48 -8.02 15.26
N VAL A 81 7.05 -8.95 14.39
CA VAL A 81 5.62 -9.27 14.15
C VAL A 81 5.37 -10.75 14.39
N TRP A 82 6.28 -11.64 14.02
CA TRP A 82 6.12 -13.09 14.19
C TRP A 82 6.86 -13.60 15.42
N ASP A 83 6.24 -14.46 16.23
CA ASP A 83 6.87 -15.07 17.40
C ASP A 83 7.87 -16.20 17.09
N GLY A 84 8.25 -16.36 15.82
CA GLY A 84 9.24 -17.33 15.37
C GLY A 84 9.55 -17.20 13.87
N ALA A 85 10.40 -18.10 13.39
CA ALA A 85 10.74 -18.22 11.98
C ALA A 85 9.62 -18.92 11.20
N TYR A 86 9.12 -18.25 10.15
CA TYR A 86 8.08 -18.77 9.26
C TYR A 86 8.42 -18.50 7.81
N ASP A 87 8.09 -19.45 6.94
CA ASP A 87 8.19 -19.27 5.50
C ASP A 87 7.22 -18.20 4.98
N SER A 88 7.66 -17.46 3.95
CA SER A 88 6.86 -16.43 3.29
C SER A 88 5.52 -16.96 2.78
N SER A 89 5.47 -18.22 2.31
CA SER A 89 4.26 -18.89 1.83
C SER A 89 3.24 -19.15 2.95
N VAL A 90 3.71 -19.47 4.16
CA VAL A 90 2.89 -19.67 5.36
C VAL A 90 2.37 -18.32 5.86
N LEU A 91 3.24 -17.32 5.94
CA LEU A 91 2.89 -15.95 6.31
C LEU A 91 1.87 -15.32 5.34
N ALA A 92 2.01 -15.55 4.03
CA ALA A 92 1.06 -15.05 3.05
C ALA A 92 -0.36 -15.58 3.25
N LYS A 93 -0.50 -16.84 3.71
CA LYS A 93 -1.80 -17.49 3.88
C LYS A 93 -2.42 -17.20 5.24
N LYS A 94 -1.61 -17.16 6.30
CA LYS A 94 -2.08 -17.16 7.70
C LYS A 94 -1.57 -15.99 8.54
N GLY A 95 -0.60 -15.21 8.04
CA GLY A 95 0.11 -14.21 8.84
C GLY A 95 -0.78 -13.06 9.31
N LEU A 96 -1.93 -12.82 8.66
CA LEU A 96 -2.86 -11.79 9.10
C LEU A 96 -3.42 -12.04 10.51
N THR A 97 -3.50 -13.30 10.95
CA THR A 97 -3.97 -13.64 12.31
C THR A 97 -3.08 -13.08 13.41
N ALA A 98 -1.76 -13.00 13.18
CA ALA A 98 -0.82 -12.35 14.09
C ALA A 98 -0.66 -10.86 13.78
N TYR A 99 -0.59 -10.50 12.50
CA TYR A 99 -0.32 -9.13 12.04
C TYR A 99 -1.32 -8.12 12.60
N HIS A 100 -2.63 -8.41 12.54
CA HIS A 100 -3.66 -7.46 12.98
C HIS A 100 -3.64 -7.19 14.49
N GLN A 101 -3.04 -8.10 15.28
CA GLN A 101 -2.91 -7.95 16.72
C GLN A 101 -1.81 -6.94 17.11
N HIS A 102 -0.91 -6.60 16.19
CA HIS A 102 0.15 -5.64 16.46
C HIS A 102 -0.45 -4.24 16.71
N PRO A 103 -0.18 -3.57 17.85
CA PRO A 103 -0.90 -2.34 18.25
C PRO A 103 -0.88 -1.19 17.23
N LEU A 104 0.18 -1.10 16.42
CA LEU A 104 0.34 -0.06 15.39
C LEU A 104 -0.22 -0.45 14.02
N LEU A 105 -0.52 -1.73 13.76
CA LEU A 105 -0.81 -2.23 12.41
C LEU A 105 -2.31 -2.46 12.24
N ARG A 106 -3.04 -1.37 11.93
CA ARG A 106 -4.51 -1.36 11.81
C ARG A 106 -5.01 -1.43 10.35
N THR A 107 -4.08 -1.53 9.41
CA THR A 107 -4.39 -1.74 7.99
C THR A 107 -3.29 -2.52 7.28
N VAL A 108 -3.57 -2.97 6.07
CA VAL A 108 -2.61 -3.57 5.14
C VAL A 108 -3.04 -3.28 3.71
N CYS A 109 -2.05 -3.11 2.82
CA CYS A 109 -2.29 -3.07 1.39
C CYS A 109 -2.31 -4.50 0.83
N VAL A 110 -3.34 -4.83 0.06
CA VAL A 110 -3.37 -6.04 -0.77
C VAL A 110 -2.92 -5.62 -2.16
N ASP A 111 -1.61 -5.75 -2.40
CA ASP A 111 -0.97 -5.43 -3.68
C ASP A 111 -0.86 -6.65 -4.61
N ARG A 112 -1.13 -7.87 -4.12
CA ARG A 112 -1.07 -9.11 -4.93
C ARG A 112 -2.08 -9.12 -6.07
N SER A 113 -3.21 -8.43 -5.91
CA SER A 113 -4.22 -8.23 -6.95
C SER A 113 -3.68 -7.50 -8.18
N PHE A 114 -2.53 -6.83 -8.08
CA PHE A 114 -1.90 -6.13 -9.20
C PHE A 114 -1.61 -7.07 -10.39
N TRP A 115 -1.20 -8.31 -10.12
CA TRP A 115 -0.85 -9.27 -11.17
C TRP A 115 -2.05 -10.08 -11.65
N ARG A 116 -2.98 -10.40 -10.75
CA ARG A 116 -4.19 -11.17 -11.04
C ARG A 116 -5.33 -10.76 -10.10
N PRO A 117 -6.54 -10.47 -10.60
CA PRO A 117 -7.70 -10.26 -9.76
C PRO A 117 -7.89 -11.40 -8.74
N LEU A 118 -8.27 -11.05 -7.51
CA LEU A 118 -8.61 -12.03 -6.47
C LEU A 118 -10.11 -12.30 -6.46
N THR A 119 -10.49 -13.52 -6.12
CA THR A 119 -11.89 -13.91 -5.99
C THR A 119 -12.50 -13.40 -4.69
N VAL A 120 -13.84 -13.37 -4.63
CA VAL A 120 -14.61 -13.07 -3.41
C VAL A 120 -14.17 -13.95 -2.24
N SER A 121 -13.99 -15.26 -2.47
CA SER A 121 -13.63 -16.22 -1.42
C SER A 121 -12.21 -15.97 -0.88
N GLN A 122 -11.27 -15.55 -1.73
CA GLN A 122 -9.91 -15.19 -1.32
C GLN A 122 -9.92 -13.92 -0.46
N TYR A 123 -10.68 -12.90 -0.84
CA TYR A 123 -10.89 -11.73 0.02
C TYR A 123 -11.57 -12.09 1.34
N GLY A 124 -12.60 -12.93 1.31
CA GLY A 124 -13.28 -13.46 2.50
C GLY A 124 -12.32 -14.19 3.45
N ALA A 125 -11.37 -14.95 2.92
CA ALA A 125 -10.34 -15.62 3.71
C ALA A 125 -9.37 -14.64 4.38
N PHE A 126 -9.12 -13.46 3.80
CA PHE A 126 -8.36 -12.40 4.48
C PHE A 126 -9.20 -11.70 5.55
N ALA A 127 -10.46 -11.36 5.23
CA ALA A 127 -11.37 -10.72 6.17
C ALA A 127 -11.63 -11.56 7.43
N ALA A 128 -11.64 -12.89 7.31
CA ALA A 128 -11.83 -13.81 8.42
C ALA A 128 -10.63 -13.91 9.38
N GLN A 129 -9.46 -13.40 9.00
CA GLN A 129 -8.24 -13.46 9.81
C GLN A 129 -8.04 -12.24 10.73
N VAL A 130 -8.89 -11.22 10.62
CA VAL A 130 -8.72 -9.94 11.31
C VAL A 130 -10.01 -9.49 11.97
N ASP A 131 -9.87 -8.65 13.01
CA ASP A 131 -11.00 -8.10 13.74
C ASP A 131 -11.77 -7.02 12.97
N ASP A 132 -12.95 -6.66 13.45
CA ASP A 132 -13.89 -5.75 12.78
C ASP A 132 -13.42 -4.29 12.67
N ASP A 133 -12.45 -3.85 13.48
CA ASP A 133 -11.86 -2.51 13.37
C ASP A 133 -10.79 -2.40 12.25
N PHE A 134 -10.21 -3.53 11.85
CA PHE A 134 -9.16 -3.58 10.85
C PHE A 134 -9.72 -3.17 9.48
N ARG A 135 -8.92 -2.44 8.68
CA ARG A 135 -9.33 -2.04 7.33
C ARG A 135 -8.30 -2.43 6.29
N PHE A 136 -8.76 -2.88 5.14
CA PHE A 136 -7.90 -3.18 4.00
C PHE A 136 -7.81 -1.99 3.04
N VAL A 137 -6.61 -1.78 2.52
CA VAL A 137 -6.35 -1.00 1.31
C VAL A 137 -6.16 -2.03 0.19
N VAL A 138 -6.86 -1.90 -0.93
CA VAL A 138 -6.76 -2.87 -2.03
C VAL A 138 -6.38 -2.13 -3.30
N LYS A 139 -5.35 -2.63 -3.98
CA LYS A 139 -4.85 -2.04 -5.21
C LYS A 139 -5.55 -2.66 -6.41
N CYS A 140 -5.98 -1.81 -7.34
CA CYS A 140 -6.57 -2.21 -8.59
C CYS A 140 -5.57 -3.02 -9.44
N PRO A 141 -6.00 -4.11 -10.11
CA PRO A 141 -5.15 -4.89 -11.01
C PRO A 141 -4.49 -4.05 -12.13
N ALA A 142 -3.27 -4.44 -12.52
CA ALA A 142 -2.53 -3.82 -13.61
C ALA A 142 -3.26 -3.92 -14.95
N GLY A 143 -4.03 -4.99 -15.17
CA GLY A 143 -4.86 -5.16 -16.38
C GLY A 143 -5.87 -4.03 -16.60
N ILE A 144 -6.21 -3.24 -15.57
CA ILE A 144 -7.08 -2.06 -15.67
C ILE A 144 -6.27 -0.76 -15.61
N THR A 145 -5.16 -0.74 -14.87
CA THR A 145 -4.43 0.49 -14.50
C THR A 145 -3.06 0.67 -15.16
N ASP A 146 -2.61 -0.29 -15.97
CA ASP A 146 -1.47 -0.15 -16.87
C ASP A 146 -1.96 0.03 -18.31
N ALA A 147 -1.47 1.07 -18.98
CA ALA A 147 -1.80 1.35 -20.36
C ALA A 147 -1.12 0.39 -21.35
N GLN A 148 -0.21 -0.45 -20.87
CA GLN A 148 0.58 -1.36 -21.67
C GLN A 148 0.54 -2.77 -21.06
N VAL A 149 0.35 -3.77 -21.91
CA VAL A 149 0.64 -5.17 -21.54
C VAL A 149 2.15 -5.32 -21.50
N ARG A 150 2.67 -5.88 -20.41
CA ARG A 150 4.10 -6.07 -20.21
C ARG A 150 4.48 -7.53 -20.45
N SER A 151 5.66 -7.76 -21.01
CA SER A 151 6.26 -9.09 -21.09
C SER A 151 6.64 -9.59 -19.69
N GLU A 152 7.01 -10.87 -19.58
CA GLU A 152 7.51 -11.46 -18.32
C GLU A 152 8.71 -10.69 -17.74
N ASP A 153 9.54 -10.07 -18.58
CA ASP A 153 10.67 -9.22 -18.17
C ASP A 153 10.24 -7.80 -17.75
N GLY A 154 8.94 -7.51 -17.66
CA GLY A 154 8.37 -6.22 -17.27
C GLY A 154 8.44 -5.13 -18.35
N LYS A 155 8.88 -5.46 -19.56
CA LYS A 155 9.01 -4.50 -20.67
C LYS A 155 7.66 -4.28 -21.36
N PRO A 156 7.32 -3.04 -21.75
CA PRO A 156 6.11 -2.80 -22.53
C PRO A 156 6.14 -3.56 -23.85
N HIS A 157 5.05 -4.25 -24.17
CA HIS A 157 4.91 -5.06 -25.37
C HIS A 157 3.86 -4.48 -26.31
N GLU A 158 2.64 -4.26 -25.82
CA GLU A 158 1.51 -3.77 -26.60
C GLU A 158 0.59 -2.86 -25.79
N ALA A 159 -0.27 -2.11 -26.48
CA ALA A 159 -1.27 -1.27 -25.84
C ALA A 159 -2.33 -2.14 -25.16
N ASN A 160 -2.71 -1.78 -23.94
CA ASN A 160 -3.77 -2.49 -23.21
C ASN A 160 -5.14 -1.91 -23.56
N PRO A 161 -6.03 -2.65 -24.25
CA PRO A 161 -7.38 -2.17 -24.57
C PRO A 161 -8.28 -2.01 -23.34
N ALA A 162 -8.00 -2.74 -22.25
CA ALA A 162 -8.74 -2.68 -20.99
C ALA A 162 -8.33 -1.51 -20.08
N PHE A 163 -7.37 -0.68 -20.52
CA PHE A 163 -6.88 0.44 -19.72
C PHE A 163 -7.99 1.45 -19.40
N LEU A 164 -8.25 1.60 -18.10
CA LEU A 164 -9.32 2.39 -17.49
C LEU A 164 -10.71 2.01 -17.99
N ASP A 165 -10.94 0.74 -18.32
CA ASP A 165 -12.28 0.25 -18.63
C ASP A 165 -13.16 0.22 -17.36
N PRO A 166 -14.31 0.93 -17.35
CA PRO A 166 -15.17 0.97 -16.17
C PRO A 166 -15.81 -0.37 -15.84
N GLY A 167 -16.23 -1.14 -16.85
CA GLY A 167 -16.92 -2.42 -16.64
C GLY A 167 -16.00 -3.44 -15.98
N LEU A 168 -14.80 -3.61 -16.53
CA LEU A 168 -13.78 -4.50 -15.97
C LEU A 168 -13.33 -4.06 -14.58
N ALA A 169 -13.26 -2.74 -14.32
CA ALA A 169 -12.96 -2.23 -12.99
C ALA A 169 -14.03 -2.61 -11.96
N ILE A 170 -15.31 -2.59 -12.34
CA ILE A 170 -16.40 -3.01 -11.45
C ILE A 170 -16.36 -4.52 -11.23
N GLU A 171 -16.40 -5.29 -12.31
CA GLU A 171 -16.55 -6.75 -12.29
C GLU A 171 -15.35 -7.46 -11.65
N HIS A 172 -14.12 -7.03 -11.95
CA HIS A 172 -12.92 -7.73 -11.52
C HIS A 172 -12.19 -7.10 -10.34
N PHE A 173 -12.65 -5.94 -9.86
CA PHE A 173 -11.99 -5.27 -8.74
C PHE A 173 -12.96 -4.75 -7.69
N VAL A 174 -13.92 -3.88 -8.03
CA VAL A 174 -14.79 -3.26 -7.02
C VAL A 174 -15.73 -4.27 -6.38
N GLU A 175 -16.50 -5.02 -7.17
CA GLU A 175 -17.51 -5.95 -6.65
C GLU A 175 -16.89 -7.09 -5.84
N PRO A 176 -15.84 -7.81 -6.33
CA PRO A 176 -15.26 -8.90 -5.56
C PRO A 176 -14.65 -8.44 -4.23
N THR A 177 -14.08 -7.23 -4.22
CA THR A 177 -13.49 -6.65 -3.02
C THR A 177 -14.57 -6.24 -2.01
N LEU A 178 -15.67 -5.63 -2.48
CA LEU A 178 -16.80 -5.26 -1.62
C LEU A 178 -17.45 -6.48 -0.99
N GLU A 179 -17.73 -7.50 -1.79
CA GLU A 179 -18.39 -8.73 -1.33
C GLU A 179 -17.49 -9.49 -0.36
N GLY A 180 -16.22 -9.71 -0.72
CA GLY A 180 -15.32 -10.54 0.08
C GLY A 180 -14.84 -9.87 1.37
N LEU A 181 -14.58 -8.55 1.37
CA LEU A 181 -14.09 -7.84 2.55
C LEU A 181 -15.21 -7.20 3.38
N GLY A 182 -16.38 -6.95 2.79
CA GLY A 182 -17.51 -6.32 3.45
C GLY A 182 -17.15 -5.01 4.15
N SER A 183 -17.52 -4.90 5.43
CA SER A 183 -17.26 -3.70 6.25
C SER A 183 -15.77 -3.43 6.53
N LYS A 184 -14.89 -4.41 6.27
CA LYS A 184 -13.44 -4.29 6.47
C LYS A 184 -12.73 -3.67 5.25
N LEU A 185 -13.43 -3.43 4.13
CA LEU A 185 -12.86 -2.63 3.04
C LEU A 185 -12.76 -1.16 3.46
N GLY A 186 -11.54 -0.61 3.43
CA GLY A 186 -11.27 0.80 3.74
C GLY A 186 -11.01 1.66 2.52
N VAL A 187 -10.13 1.20 1.62
CA VAL A 187 -9.65 2.01 0.49
C VAL A 187 -9.50 1.17 -0.78
N LEU A 188 -9.97 1.70 -1.90
CA LEU A 188 -9.66 1.21 -3.25
C LEU A 188 -8.63 2.15 -3.89
N VAL A 189 -7.49 1.62 -4.29
CA VAL A 189 -6.40 2.40 -4.91
C VAL A 189 -6.28 2.06 -6.39
N PHE A 190 -6.49 3.06 -7.24
CA PHE A 190 -6.24 2.99 -8.68
C PHE A 190 -4.86 3.60 -8.95
N GLN A 191 -3.82 2.77 -8.96
CA GLN A 191 -2.46 3.24 -9.25
C GLN A 191 -2.18 3.15 -10.75
N LEU A 192 -2.14 4.30 -11.43
CA LEU A 192 -1.75 4.37 -12.84
C LEU A 192 -0.26 4.05 -12.95
N SER A 193 0.07 2.97 -13.66
CA SER A 193 1.45 2.64 -14.03
C SER A 193 2.06 3.75 -14.90
N PRO A 194 3.40 3.84 -15.01
CA PRO A 194 4.07 4.74 -15.94
C PRO A 194 3.43 4.72 -17.33
N LEU A 195 2.92 5.87 -17.77
CA LEU A 195 2.19 6.00 -19.02
C LEU A 195 3.14 6.22 -20.21
N PRO A 196 2.80 5.71 -21.40
CA PRO A 196 3.49 6.06 -22.63
C PRO A 196 3.27 7.54 -22.99
N TRP A 197 4.23 8.14 -23.70
CA TRP A 197 4.15 9.54 -24.12
C TRP A 197 2.91 9.86 -24.96
N SER A 198 2.40 8.89 -25.72
CA SER A 198 1.17 9.03 -26.52
C SER A 198 -0.07 9.35 -25.67
N LEU A 199 -0.09 8.96 -24.40
CA LEU A 199 -1.14 9.31 -23.44
C LEU A 199 -0.78 10.57 -22.64
N LEU A 200 0.47 10.73 -22.21
CA LEU A 200 0.92 11.92 -21.47
C LEU A 200 0.76 13.22 -22.29
N SER A 201 0.93 13.13 -23.62
CA SER A 201 0.70 14.25 -24.54
C SER A 201 -0.77 14.56 -24.82
N ARG A 202 -1.71 13.76 -24.27
CA ARG A 202 -3.16 13.90 -24.46
C ARG A 202 -3.90 13.84 -23.11
N PRO A 203 -3.61 14.77 -22.17
CA PRO A 203 -4.14 14.70 -20.81
C PRO A 203 -5.67 14.69 -20.75
N GLY A 204 -6.36 15.44 -21.61
CA GLY A 204 -7.84 15.45 -21.64
C GLY A 204 -8.45 14.08 -21.90
N LEU A 205 -7.93 13.33 -22.89
CA LEU A 205 -8.42 11.97 -23.18
C LEU A 205 -8.21 11.02 -22.00
N LEU A 206 -7.07 11.15 -21.31
CA LEU A 206 -6.78 10.37 -20.11
C LEU A 206 -7.73 10.73 -18.97
N MET A 207 -8.00 12.01 -18.75
CA MET A 207 -8.90 12.48 -17.72
C MET A 207 -10.36 12.09 -17.99
N ASP A 208 -10.80 12.10 -19.26
CA ASP A 208 -12.12 11.61 -19.66
C ASP A 208 -12.29 10.12 -19.34
N LYS A 209 -11.30 9.30 -19.72
CA LYS A 209 -11.29 7.85 -19.39
C LYS A 209 -11.30 7.61 -17.89
N LEU A 210 -10.45 8.32 -17.14
CA LEU A 210 -10.40 8.22 -15.69
C LEU A 210 -11.73 8.65 -15.06
N GLY A 211 -12.35 9.72 -15.56
CA GLY A 211 -13.63 10.22 -15.09
C GLY A 211 -14.77 9.20 -15.30
N LEU A 212 -14.82 8.54 -16.46
CA LEU A 212 -15.79 7.47 -16.72
C LEU A 212 -15.62 6.30 -15.75
N LEU A 213 -14.39 5.85 -15.51
CA LEU A 213 -14.11 4.79 -14.54
C LEU A 213 -14.54 5.23 -13.14
N LEU A 214 -14.12 6.41 -12.67
CA LEU A 214 -14.45 6.88 -11.32
C LEU A 214 -15.96 7.13 -11.14
N ALA A 215 -16.67 7.54 -12.19
CA ALA A 215 -18.13 7.65 -12.16
C ALA A 215 -18.80 6.29 -11.93
N ALA A 216 -18.35 5.24 -12.63
CA ALA A 216 -18.85 3.88 -12.44
C ALA A 216 -18.54 3.36 -11.02
N VAL A 217 -17.31 3.57 -10.53
CA VAL A 217 -16.92 3.19 -9.17
C VAL A 217 -17.78 3.90 -8.13
N ARG A 218 -18.03 5.21 -8.30
CA ARG A 218 -18.91 5.98 -7.41
C ARG A 218 -20.34 5.45 -7.41
N LEU A 219 -20.86 5.01 -8.55
CA LEU A 219 -22.18 4.39 -8.66
C LEU A 219 -22.22 3.06 -7.91
N ALA A 220 -21.22 2.19 -8.08
CA ALA A 220 -21.12 0.91 -7.37
C ALA A 220 -20.99 1.08 -5.85
N LEU A 221 -20.38 2.18 -5.38
CA LEU A 221 -20.17 2.47 -3.96
C LEU A 221 -21.29 3.30 -3.30
N GLN A 222 -22.43 3.52 -3.97
CA GLN A 222 -23.51 4.37 -3.43
C GLN A 222 -24.00 3.94 -2.05
N THR A 223 -24.04 2.64 -1.78
CA THR A 223 -24.42 2.06 -0.47
C THR A 223 -23.24 1.82 0.47
N HIS A 224 -22.02 2.19 0.05
CA HIS A 224 -20.77 2.02 0.80
C HIS A 224 -19.98 3.34 0.91
N PRO A 225 -20.58 4.44 1.37
CA PRO A 225 -19.96 5.78 1.36
C PRO A 225 -18.69 5.90 2.23
N GLN A 226 -18.44 4.93 3.10
CA GLN A 226 -17.23 4.86 3.93
C GLN A 226 -15.98 4.41 3.16
N VAL A 227 -16.14 3.77 1.98
CA VAL A 227 -15.00 3.28 1.19
C VAL A 227 -14.37 4.44 0.45
N ILE A 228 -13.08 4.67 0.71
CA ILE A 228 -12.32 5.74 0.08
C ILE A 228 -11.82 5.26 -1.29
N VAL A 229 -12.04 6.04 -2.33
CA VAL A 229 -11.42 5.82 -3.65
C VAL A 229 -10.24 6.76 -3.79
N ALA A 230 -9.06 6.20 -4.06
CA ALA A 230 -7.83 6.98 -4.21
C ALA A 230 -7.15 6.67 -5.54
N VAL A 231 -6.65 7.70 -6.21
CA VAL A 231 -5.87 7.56 -7.45
C VAL A 231 -4.42 7.90 -7.17
N GLU A 232 -3.53 6.97 -7.51
CA GLU A 232 -2.08 7.15 -7.42
C GLU A 232 -1.50 7.24 -8.82
N VAL A 233 -0.54 8.13 -9.04
CA VAL A 233 0.15 8.25 -10.33
C VAL A 233 1.63 7.94 -10.20
N ARG A 234 2.26 7.56 -11.32
CA ARG A 234 3.70 7.29 -11.41
C ARG A 234 4.44 8.26 -12.33
N ASP A 235 3.74 9.25 -12.87
CA ASP A 235 4.28 10.26 -13.77
C ASP A 235 4.03 11.66 -13.16
N PRO A 236 5.08 12.43 -12.81
CA PRO A 236 4.95 13.79 -12.26
C PRO A 236 4.12 14.73 -13.14
N GLU A 237 4.11 14.51 -14.45
CA GLU A 237 3.37 15.27 -15.45
C GLU A 237 1.85 15.23 -15.20
N LEU A 238 1.36 14.26 -14.43
CA LEU A 238 -0.05 14.15 -14.06
C LEU A 238 -0.43 14.94 -12.81
N LEU A 239 0.52 15.56 -12.10
CA LEU A 239 0.24 16.43 -10.96
C LEU A 239 -0.27 17.79 -11.43
N THR A 240 -1.50 17.80 -11.96
CA THR A 240 -2.12 18.96 -12.58
C THR A 240 -3.46 19.29 -11.92
N SER A 241 -3.91 20.54 -12.11
CA SER A 241 -5.25 20.97 -11.69
C SER A 241 -6.38 20.18 -12.36
N GLU A 242 -6.14 19.63 -13.54
CA GLU A 242 -7.13 18.83 -14.27
C GLU A 242 -7.36 17.50 -13.55
N LEU A 243 -6.30 16.82 -13.12
CA LEU A 243 -6.41 15.63 -12.28
C LEU A 243 -7.18 15.94 -10.99
N THR A 244 -6.81 17.02 -10.28
CA THR A 244 -7.55 17.45 -9.07
C THR A 244 -9.04 17.64 -9.35
N ARG A 245 -9.39 18.30 -10.46
CA ARG A 245 -10.80 18.53 -10.84
C ARG A 245 -11.52 17.21 -11.10
N THR A 246 -10.92 16.30 -11.86
CA THR A 246 -11.48 14.97 -12.13
C THR A 246 -11.73 14.21 -10.83
N LEU A 247 -10.73 14.13 -9.94
CA LEU A 247 -10.88 13.45 -8.65
C LEU A 247 -12.01 14.06 -7.81
N LYS A 248 -12.05 15.39 -7.68
CA LYS A 248 -13.08 16.11 -6.92
C LYS A 248 -14.49 15.89 -7.48
N THR A 249 -14.66 15.93 -8.79
CA THR A 249 -15.94 15.68 -9.47
C THR A 249 -16.50 14.29 -9.13
N HIS A 250 -15.64 13.28 -9.05
CA HIS A 250 -16.04 11.90 -8.81
C HIS A 250 -15.91 11.44 -7.35
N GLY A 251 -15.58 12.35 -6.42
CA GLY A 251 -15.47 12.03 -5.00
C GLY A 251 -14.27 11.13 -4.65
N ALA A 252 -13.25 11.10 -5.50
CA ALA A 252 -11.99 10.41 -5.24
C ALA A 252 -10.96 11.35 -4.60
N THR A 253 -9.98 10.79 -3.89
CA THR A 253 -8.82 11.51 -3.36
C THR A 253 -7.54 11.19 -4.15
N PHE A 254 -6.50 11.98 -3.95
CA PHE A 254 -5.16 11.69 -4.45
C PHE A 254 -4.43 10.78 -3.46
N CYS A 255 -3.93 9.64 -3.94
CA CYS A 255 -3.03 8.81 -3.16
C CYS A 255 -1.62 9.40 -3.25
N LEU A 256 -1.10 9.87 -2.12
CA LEU A 256 0.26 10.36 -1.97
C LEU A 256 1.24 9.19 -2.16
N GLY A 257 1.82 9.09 -3.36
CA GLY A 257 2.77 8.04 -3.75
C GLY A 257 4.21 8.47 -3.48
N LEU A 258 4.78 8.05 -2.35
CA LEU A 258 6.18 8.35 -2.03
C LEU A 258 7.06 7.32 -2.72
N HIS A 259 7.72 7.76 -3.80
CA HIS A 259 8.48 6.92 -4.71
C HIS A 259 9.57 7.75 -5.40
N GLY A 260 10.69 7.14 -5.78
CA GLY A 260 11.82 7.85 -6.40
C GLY A 260 11.53 8.51 -7.75
N LYS A 261 10.50 8.05 -8.46
CA LYS A 261 10.00 8.68 -9.72
C LYS A 261 9.12 9.92 -9.48
N MET A 262 8.44 10.01 -8.34
CA MET A 262 7.51 11.11 -8.05
C MET A 262 8.23 12.28 -7.37
N PRO A 263 7.76 13.53 -7.43
CA PRO A 263 8.38 14.65 -6.72
C PRO A 263 8.42 14.45 -5.18
N PRO A 264 9.28 15.19 -4.44
CA PRO A 264 9.31 15.17 -2.97
C PRO A 264 7.92 15.39 -2.37
N ILE A 265 7.74 14.91 -1.13
CA ILE A 265 6.44 14.93 -0.44
C ILE A 265 5.80 16.32 -0.49
N GLU A 266 6.55 17.39 -0.24
CA GLU A 266 6.08 18.77 -0.25
C GLU A 266 5.39 19.18 -1.54
N ALA A 267 5.98 18.82 -2.68
CA ALA A 267 5.45 19.16 -4.00
C ALA A 267 4.17 18.39 -4.32
N GLN A 268 4.00 17.20 -3.74
CA GLN A 268 2.77 16.43 -3.89
C GLN A 268 1.65 16.90 -2.94
N LEU A 269 1.98 17.54 -1.80
CA LEU A 269 0.97 18.04 -0.85
C LEU A 269 0.03 19.09 -1.45
N ASP A 270 0.44 19.79 -2.51
CA ASP A 270 -0.42 20.74 -3.22
C ASP A 270 -1.68 20.08 -3.80
N MET A 271 -1.56 18.83 -4.27
CA MET A 271 -2.71 18.05 -4.74
C MET A 271 -3.71 17.81 -3.61
N LEU A 272 -3.21 17.42 -2.42
CA LEU A 272 -4.07 17.19 -1.25
C LEU A 272 -4.74 18.48 -0.77
N ARG A 273 -4.04 19.61 -0.79
CA ARG A 273 -4.62 20.93 -0.45
C ARG A 273 -5.74 21.31 -1.40
N ALA A 274 -5.57 21.06 -2.69
CA ALA A 274 -6.58 21.39 -3.70
C ALA A 274 -7.83 20.48 -3.60
N LEU A 275 -7.68 19.28 -3.02
CA LEU A 275 -8.76 18.34 -2.73
C LEU A 275 -9.40 18.54 -1.34
N TRP A 276 -8.93 19.51 -0.54
CA TRP A 276 -9.43 19.74 0.80
C TRP A 276 -10.93 20.16 0.83
N PRO A 277 -11.70 19.73 1.85
CA PRO A 277 -11.38 18.70 2.86
C PRO A 277 -11.50 17.28 2.30
N GLY A 278 -10.60 16.40 2.73
CA GLY A 278 -10.61 14.99 2.30
C GLY A 278 -9.62 14.11 3.07
N PRO A 279 -9.72 12.78 2.89
CA PRO A 279 -8.88 11.82 3.59
C PRO A 279 -7.46 11.78 3.04
N LEU A 280 -6.51 11.36 3.89
CA LEU A 280 -5.18 10.96 3.45
C LEU A 280 -5.18 9.49 3.04
N VAL A 281 -4.73 9.22 1.83
CA VAL A 281 -4.23 7.90 1.45
C VAL A 281 -2.79 8.09 1.01
N CYS A 282 -1.86 7.40 1.67
CA CYS A 282 -0.43 7.49 1.40
C CYS A 282 0.16 6.09 1.25
N ARG A 283 0.90 5.86 0.17
CA ARG A 283 1.69 4.65 -0.04
C ARG A 283 3.16 5.05 -0.10
N TRP A 284 3.91 4.69 0.94
CA TRP A 284 5.35 4.88 0.97
C TRP A 284 6.04 3.68 0.33
N ASN A 285 6.24 3.79 -0.99
CA ASN A 285 6.57 2.64 -1.84
C ASN A 285 8.08 2.39 -1.98
N LEU A 286 8.89 3.45 -2.11
CA LEU A 286 10.31 3.32 -2.40
C LEU A 286 11.08 4.54 -1.88
N ASN A 287 12.22 4.31 -1.25
CA ASN A 287 13.11 5.40 -0.86
C ASN A 287 13.58 6.17 -2.10
N ARG A 288 13.50 7.50 -2.03
CA ARG A 288 13.89 8.37 -3.13
C ARG A 288 15.36 8.21 -3.54
N LEU A 289 16.23 7.80 -2.62
CA LEU A 289 17.66 7.62 -2.89
C LEU A 289 17.95 6.59 -3.97
N PHE A 290 17.06 5.61 -4.19
CA PHE A 290 17.24 4.59 -5.23
C PHE A 290 16.76 5.06 -6.62
N GLY A 291 16.15 6.24 -6.73
CA GLY A 291 15.68 6.80 -7.98
C GLY A 291 14.45 6.09 -8.57
N ALA A 292 14.15 6.39 -9.83
CA ALA A 292 12.88 5.98 -10.47
C ALA A 292 12.75 4.48 -10.77
N TYR A 293 13.88 3.75 -10.85
CA TYR A 293 13.95 2.34 -11.24
C TYR A 293 14.67 1.47 -10.21
N GLY A 294 14.79 1.96 -8.97
CA GLY A 294 15.70 1.40 -7.97
C GLY A 294 15.14 0.29 -7.08
N TYR A 295 14.04 -0.37 -7.45
CA TYR A 295 13.44 -1.43 -6.63
C TYR A 295 14.41 -2.59 -6.36
N ALA A 296 15.12 -3.08 -7.38
CA ALA A 296 16.07 -4.17 -7.23
C ALA A 296 17.23 -3.81 -6.27
N ASP A 297 17.74 -2.58 -6.40
CA ASP A 297 18.81 -2.07 -5.51
C ASP A 297 18.31 -1.89 -4.07
N ALA A 298 17.06 -1.42 -3.91
CA ALA A 298 16.41 -1.30 -2.60
C ALA A 298 16.27 -2.66 -1.93
N GLN A 299 15.69 -3.64 -2.64
CA GLN A 299 15.50 -4.99 -2.14
C GLN A 299 16.82 -5.61 -1.70
N LYS A 300 17.83 -5.60 -2.58
CA LYS A 300 19.17 -6.12 -2.26
C LYS A 300 19.79 -5.43 -1.04
N LYS A 301 19.64 -4.12 -0.92
CA LYS A 301 20.17 -3.37 0.23
C LYS A 301 19.39 -3.67 1.51
N HIS A 302 18.09 -3.93 1.42
CA HIS A 302 17.17 -3.99 2.55
C HIS A 302 16.95 -5.41 3.08
N GLU A 303 17.22 -6.45 2.32
CA GLU A 303 17.19 -7.85 2.77
C GLU A 303 18.02 -8.07 4.04
N PRO A 304 17.50 -8.75 5.09
CA PRO A 304 16.29 -9.58 5.08
C PRO A 304 15.01 -8.83 5.48
N PHE A 305 15.03 -7.50 5.44
CA PHE A 305 13.94 -6.61 5.82
C PHE A 305 13.63 -6.51 7.32
N SER A 306 14.66 -6.67 8.16
CA SER A 306 14.55 -6.72 9.63
C SER A 306 14.95 -5.43 10.35
N GLU A 307 15.59 -4.49 9.65
CA GLU A 307 16.17 -3.28 10.24
C GLU A 307 16.05 -2.06 9.32
N ILE A 308 16.24 -0.86 9.88
CA ILE A 308 16.32 0.37 9.09
C ILE A 308 17.72 0.48 8.48
N ARG A 309 17.81 0.48 7.16
CA ARG A 309 19.06 0.52 6.39
C ARG A 309 19.17 1.73 5.47
N SER A 310 18.08 2.43 5.25
CA SER A 310 18.03 3.63 4.40
C SER A 310 17.09 4.62 5.04
N GLU A 311 17.56 5.19 6.14
CA GLU A 311 16.77 6.13 6.93
C GLU A 311 16.36 7.35 6.10
N ASP A 312 15.09 7.72 6.16
CA ASP A 312 14.55 8.94 5.55
C ASP A 312 13.72 9.70 6.60
N LEU A 313 14.45 10.36 7.50
CA LEU A 313 13.88 11.18 8.56
C LEU A 313 13.01 12.32 8.01
N HIS A 314 13.44 12.93 6.90
CA HIS A 314 12.73 14.04 6.29
C HIS A 314 11.32 13.62 5.86
N THR A 315 11.20 12.54 5.09
CA THR A 315 9.88 12.03 4.66
C THR A 315 9.02 11.64 5.86
N ARG A 316 9.58 10.97 6.89
CA ARG A 316 8.85 10.62 8.13
C ARG A 316 8.26 11.84 8.81
N GLU A 317 9.05 12.88 9.05
CA GLU A 317 8.60 14.09 9.74
C GLU A 317 7.51 14.85 8.97
N ARG A 318 7.68 14.96 7.64
CA ARG A 318 6.70 15.62 6.77
C ARG A 318 5.40 14.83 6.73
N LEU A 319 5.48 13.51 6.67
CA LEU A 319 4.33 12.63 6.71
C LEU A 319 3.61 12.69 8.07
N ALA A 320 4.34 12.67 9.19
CA ALA A 320 3.77 12.83 10.53
C ALA A 320 2.98 14.15 10.67
N ARG A 321 3.55 15.28 10.23
CA ARG A 321 2.84 16.58 10.24
C ARG A 321 1.59 16.57 9.37
N THR A 322 1.67 15.92 8.21
CA THR A 322 0.53 15.79 7.28
C THR A 322 -0.59 14.96 7.90
N ILE A 323 -0.25 13.82 8.52
CA ILE A 323 -1.18 12.98 9.28
C ILE A 323 -1.84 13.81 10.38
N ALA A 324 -1.05 14.48 11.23
CA ALA A 324 -1.57 15.28 12.34
C ALA A 324 -2.58 16.34 11.88
N GLY A 325 -2.27 17.06 10.81
CA GLY A 325 -3.17 18.08 10.25
C GLY A 325 -4.49 17.50 9.72
N ILE A 326 -4.42 16.35 9.04
CA ILE A 326 -5.60 15.70 8.43
C ILE A 326 -6.49 15.07 9.51
N THR A 327 -5.91 14.26 10.40
CA THR A 327 -6.67 13.61 11.47
C THR A 327 -7.16 14.61 12.52
N GLY A 328 -6.39 15.67 12.79
CA GLY A 328 -6.79 16.76 13.68
C GLY A 328 -8.00 17.55 13.17
N ALA A 329 -8.26 17.54 11.86
CA ALA A 329 -9.47 18.09 11.27
C ALA A 329 -10.61 17.06 11.09
N GLY A 330 -10.49 15.89 11.70
CA GLY A 330 -11.51 14.84 11.66
C GLY A 330 -11.56 14.02 10.37
N GLN A 331 -10.55 14.11 9.50
CA GLN A 331 -10.45 13.30 8.28
C GLN A 331 -9.67 12.01 8.55
N PRO A 332 -10.03 10.87 7.92
CA PRO A 332 -9.29 9.63 8.10
C PRO A 332 -7.97 9.63 7.34
N ALA A 333 -7.00 8.87 7.85
CA ALA A 333 -5.69 8.72 7.25
C ALA A 333 -5.29 7.25 7.15
N PHE A 334 -4.92 6.82 5.95
CA PHE A 334 -4.39 5.49 5.66
C PHE A 334 -2.97 5.65 5.14
N VAL A 335 -2.01 5.02 5.81
CA VAL A 335 -0.61 5.04 5.40
C VAL A 335 -0.08 3.62 5.35
N THR A 336 0.32 3.17 4.16
CA THR A 336 0.98 1.88 3.98
C THR A 336 2.44 2.07 3.62
N VAL A 337 3.32 1.29 4.24
CA VAL A 337 4.78 1.40 4.09
C VAL A 337 5.34 0.11 3.51
N SER A 338 6.15 0.22 2.45
CA SER A 338 6.93 -0.89 1.89
C SER A 338 8.24 -1.05 2.67
N ASN A 339 8.79 -2.27 2.68
CA ASN A 339 10.15 -2.45 3.17
C ASN A 339 11.17 -1.64 2.35
N ASP A 340 10.91 -1.44 1.05
CA ASP A 340 11.77 -0.65 0.15
C ASP A 340 11.84 0.85 0.52
N ALA A 341 11.01 1.31 1.46
CA ALA A 341 11.03 2.68 1.96
C ALA A 341 12.27 2.96 2.81
N GLU A 342 12.59 2.08 3.76
CA GLU A 342 13.73 2.32 4.68
C GLU A 342 14.46 1.04 5.13
N GLY A 343 13.99 -0.15 4.74
CA GLY A 343 14.55 -1.44 5.12
C GLY A 343 13.55 -2.35 5.82
N CYS A 344 12.69 -1.82 6.69
CA CYS A 344 11.79 -2.63 7.51
C CYS A 344 10.51 -1.84 7.82
N ALA A 345 9.41 -2.18 7.17
CA ALA A 345 8.15 -1.45 7.26
C ALA A 345 7.59 -1.38 8.69
N PRO A 346 7.55 -2.46 9.52
CA PRO A 346 7.11 -2.36 10.91
C PRO A 346 7.93 -1.36 11.74
N ARG A 347 9.26 -1.30 11.53
CA ARG A 347 10.13 -0.34 12.21
C ARG A 347 9.90 1.08 11.72
N SER A 348 9.76 1.28 10.40
CA SER A 348 9.40 2.58 9.82
C SER A 348 8.08 3.10 10.36
N ILE A 349 7.07 2.22 10.50
CA ILE A 349 5.78 2.54 11.10
C ILE A 349 5.94 2.94 12.57
N ALA A 350 6.72 2.20 13.36
CA ALA A 350 6.99 2.54 14.75
C ALA A 350 7.66 3.93 14.87
N LEU A 351 8.65 4.22 14.03
CA LEU A 351 9.32 5.51 14.02
C LEU A 351 8.41 6.66 13.56
N LEU A 352 7.55 6.41 12.55
CA LEU A 352 6.53 7.38 12.11
C LEU A 352 5.50 7.65 13.22
N ALA A 353 5.07 6.62 13.95
CA ALA A 353 4.16 6.75 15.08
C ALA A 353 4.80 7.57 16.22
N GLN A 354 6.07 7.35 16.52
CA GLN A 354 6.83 8.15 17.50
C GLN A 354 6.94 9.62 17.08
N ALA A 355 7.27 9.87 15.80
CA ALA A 355 7.31 11.22 15.25
C ALA A 355 5.96 11.93 15.36
N LEU A 356 4.85 11.21 15.11
CA LEU A 356 3.50 11.74 15.27
C LEU A 356 3.15 12.05 16.72
N ALA A 357 3.40 11.12 17.65
CA ALA A 357 3.14 11.32 19.08
C ALA A 357 3.92 12.51 19.64
N SER A 358 5.16 12.72 19.17
CA SER A 358 5.99 13.86 19.56
C SER A 358 5.43 15.22 19.11
N LEU A 359 4.58 15.26 18.07
CA LEU A 359 3.89 16.49 17.66
C LEU A 359 2.71 16.85 18.59
N ALA A 360 2.14 15.86 19.28
CA ALA A 360 1.01 16.03 20.19
C ALA A 360 1.43 16.34 21.64
N GLY A 361 2.71 16.09 21.99
CA GLY A 361 3.27 16.50 23.28
C GLY A 361 3.26 18.02 23.46
N PRO A 362 3.31 18.52 24.70
CA PRO A 362 3.41 19.96 24.94
C PRO A 362 4.66 20.48 24.23
N GLY A 363 4.46 21.29 23.18
CA GLY A 363 5.56 22.03 22.57
C GLY A 363 6.29 22.82 23.66
N PRO A 364 7.60 23.08 23.53
CA PRO A 364 8.32 23.87 24.51
C PRO A 364 7.59 25.20 24.68
N ASP A 365 7.16 25.49 25.93
CA ASP A 365 6.52 26.73 26.35
C ASP A 365 7.26 27.93 25.74
N LYS A 366 6.74 28.47 24.65
CA LYS A 366 7.20 29.74 24.11
C LYS A 366 6.50 30.84 24.90
N HIS A 367 7.26 31.30 25.91
CA HIS A 367 7.27 32.61 26.58
C HIS A 367 6.86 32.59 28.05
N PRO A 368 7.83 32.72 28.99
CA PRO A 368 7.53 33.36 30.25
C PRO A 368 7.09 34.80 29.95
N ARG A 369 5.86 35.16 30.33
CA ARG A 369 5.43 36.56 30.35
C ARG A 369 6.40 37.32 31.24
N SER A 370 7.04 38.35 30.67
CA SER A 370 7.82 39.29 31.47
C SER A 370 6.87 40.06 32.39
N PRO A 371 7.19 40.22 33.69
CA PRO A 371 6.37 41.03 34.58
C PRO A 371 6.51 42.50 34.19
N SER A 372 5.38 43.20 34.10
CA SER A 372 5.30 44.67 34.13
C SER A 372 4.80 45.11 35.49
#